data_AF-A0A1F9RBY1-F1
#
_entry.id   AF-A0A1F9RBY1-F1
#
_cell.length_a   1.000
_cell.length_b   1.000
_cell.length_c   1.000
_cell.angle_alpha   90.00
_cell.angle_beta   90.00
_cell.angle_gamma   90.00
#
_symmetry.space_group_name_H-M   'P 1'
#
loop_
_entity.id
_entity.type
_entity.pdbx_description
1 polymer ?
#
loop_
_entity_poly.entity_id
_entity_poly.type
_entity_poly.pdbx_seq_one_letter_code
_entity_poly.pdbx_strand_id
1 'polypeptide(L)'
;MIKILFSLIIAAAGQAYAFDLPATDFSAVKTIVMDAPAVPVVPVAKPASQHVWMSVTNNPAFKEAQASDWANRIEARVRGNGTDRYDVNLRTDAGYTWGSITKYGSSYNFFGSGMNLYMSGGNGSHFINGNFMENGKSYFVSVNLSGMDAFSGNAYGNGLNLFISRGSINGWFEEERLPKKAIAAIASFILALQIEAAPAK
;
A
#
# COMPACT_ATOMS: atom_id res chain seq x y z
N MET A 1 62.05 -34.25 7.76
CA MET A 1 62.16 -33.25 8.84
C MET A 1 62.58 -31.92 8.24
N ILE A 2 61.63 -31.03 7.97
CA ILE A 2 61.88 -29.60 7.68
C ILE A 2 60.76 -28.83 8.40
N LYS A 3 61.18 -27.95 9.33
CA LYS A 3 60.34 -27.03 10.09
C LYS A 3 60.11 -25.78 9.23
N ILE A 4 58.86 -25.36 9.06
CA ILE A 4 58.53 -24.04 8.53
C ILE A 4 57.88 -23.24 9.66
N LEU A 5 58.54 -22.14 10.03
CA LEU A 5 58.02 -21.13 10.94
C LEU A 5 56.84 -20.40 10.29
N PHE A 6 55.76 -20.23 11.05
CA PHE A 6 54.80 -19.16 10.85
C PHE A 6 54.84 -18.25 12.08
N SER A 7 55.25 -17.00 11.87
CA SER A 7 55.15 -15.92 12.84
C SER A 7 53.74 -15.31 12.76
N LEU A 8 53.03 -15.16 13.87
CA LEU A 8 51.91 -14.22 13.95
C LEU A 8 51.86 -13.51 15.31
N ILE A 9 52.27 -12.24 15.24
CA ILE A 9 51.71 -11.01 15.83
C ILE A 9 51.20 -11.07 17.29
N ILE A 10 51.88 -10.28 18.11
CA ILE A 10 51.57 -9.84 19.46
C ILE A 10 50.24 -9.05 19.48
N ALA A 11 49.32 -9.44 20.35
CA ALA A 11 48.29 -8.54 20.87
C ALA A 11 48.46 -8.47 22.39
N ALA A 12 48.74 -7.26 22.87
CA ALA A 12 49.00 -6.93 24.26
C ALA A 12 47.79 -7.28 25.15
N ALA A 13 48.03 -8.07 26.21
CA ALA A 13 47.09 -8.26 27.29
C ALA A 13 46.99 -6.96 28.11
N GLY A 14 46.00 -6.13 27.81
CA GLY A 14 45.54 -5.06 28.69
C GLY A 14 44.75 -5.65 29.86
N GLN A 15 44.98 -5.14 31.06
CA GLN A 15 44.31 -5.57 32.28
C GLN A 15 42.80 -5.35 32.17
N ALA A 16 42.00 -6.39 32.43
CA ALA A 16 40.56 -6.28 32.58
C ALA A 16 40.26 -5.56 33.90
N TYR A 17 39.89 -4.28 33.83
CA TYR A 17 39.30 -3.57 34.95
C TYR A 17 37.87 -4.08 35.13
N ALA A 18 37.64 -4.84 36.21
CA ALA A 18 36.30 -5.12 36.68
C ALA A 18 35.69 -3.80 37.18
N PHE A 19 34.66 -3.33 36.50
CA PHE A 19 33.86 -2.20 36.94
C PHE A 19 32.86 -2.71 37.98
N ASP A 20 33.11 -2.44 39.25
CA ASP A 20 32.11 -2.64 40.30
C ASP A 20 31.04 -1.56 40.18
N LEU A 21 29.82 -1.97 39.83
CA LEU A 21 28.63 -1.12 39.90
C LEU A 21 28.29 -0.89 41.38
N PRO A 22 28.20 0.36 41.86
CA PRO A 22 27.73 0.60 43.22
C PRO A 22 26.29 0.08 43.37
N ALA A 23 26.07 -0.77 44.37
CA ALA A 23 24.75 -1.28 44.72
C ALA A 23 23.80 -0.10 44.95
N THR A 24 22.82 0.06 44.06
CA THR A 24 21.83 1.13 44.16
C THR A 24 20.85 0.78 45.27
N ASP A 25 20.85 1.57 46.34
CA ASP A 25 19.90 1.45 47.43
C ASP A 25 18.53 1.97 47.00
N PHE A 26 17.58 1.06 46.78
CA PHE A 26 16.20 1.38 46.37
C PHE A 26 15.32 1.85 47.54
N SER A 27 15.82 1.89 48.77
CA SER A 27 15.04 2.33 49.93
C SER A 27 14.78 3.85 49.95
N ALA A 28 15.44 4.62 49.07
CA ALA A 28 15.24 6.06 48.90
C ALA A 28 14.28 6.44 47.76
N VAL A 29 13.68 5.48 47.04
CA VAL A 29 12.67 5.78 45.99
C VAL A 29 11.34 6.12 46.66
N LYS A 30 11.23 7.37 47.11
CA LYS A 30 9.95 7.97 47.50
C LYS A 30 9.07 7.99 46.26
N THR A 31 7.94 7.29 46.29
CA THR A 31 6.93 7.30 45.24
C THR A 31 6.54 8.75 44.96
N ILE A 32 7.03 9.31 43.86
CA ILE A 32 6.49 10.56 43.33
C ILE A 32 5.16 10.17 42.71
N VAL A 33 4.08 10.33 43.48
CA VAL A 33 2.75 10.44 42.89
C VAL A 33 2.76 11.74 42.11
N MET A 34 3.14 11.66 40.83
CA MET A 34 2.90 12.74 39.90
C MET A 34 1.39 12.82 39.72
N ASP A 35 0.75 13.71 40.46
CA ASP A 35 -0.55 14.25 40.10
C ASP A 35 -0.34 15.13 38.87
N ALA A 36 -0.11 14.48 37.72
CA ALA A 36 -0.01 15.15 36.44
C ALA A 36 -1.41 15.68 36.12
N PRO A 37 -1.59 17.00 35.92
CA PRO A 37 -2.89 17.52 35.51
C PRO A 37 -3.27 16.80 34.21
N ALA A 38 -4.47 16.19 34.20
CA ALA A 38 -5.00 15.52 33.03
C ALA A 38 -5.02 16.54 31.87
N VAL A 39 -4.06 16.42 30.96
CA VAL A 39 -4.07 17.17 29.72
C VAL A 39 -5.36 16.74 29.02
N PRO A 40 -6.30 17.66 28.72
CA PRO A 40 -7.50 17.29 28.02
C PRO A 40 -7.06 16.60 26.73
N VAL A 41 -7.48 15.34 26.58
CA VAL A 41 -7.30 14.60 25.33
C VAL A 41 -8.12 15.36 24.31
N VAL A 42 -7.49 16.28 23.57
CA VAL A 42 -8.11 16.91 22.42
C VAL A 42 -8.46 15.75 21.49
N PRO A 43 -9.75 15.56 21.15
CA PRO A 43 -10.12 14.51 20.22
C PRO A 43 -9.32 14.77 18.94
N VAL A 44 -8.45 13.83 18.56
CA VAL A 44 -7.83 13.87 17.24
C VAL A 44 -9.00 13.83 16.26
N ALA A 45 -9.26 14.96 15.61
CA ALA A 45 -10.34 15.07 14.66
C ALA A 45 -10.18 13.95 13.63
N LYS A 46 -11.23 13.14 13.44
CA LYS A 46 -11.24 12.11 12.40
C LYS A 46 -11.00 12.82 11.05
N PRO A 47 -10.04 12.35 10.22
CA PRO A 47 -9.83 12.93 8.90
C PRO A 47 -11.14 12.98 8.13
N ALA A 48 -11.39 14.07 7.40
CA ALA A 48 -12.60 14.20 6.60
C ALA A 48 -12.65 13.08 5.55
N SER A 49 -13.61 12.17 5.69
CA SER A 49 -13.83 11.11 4.72
C SER A 49 -14.57 11.67 3.51
N GLN A 50 -14.07 11.38 2.31
CA GLN A 50 -14.68 11.72 1.04
C GLN A 50 -15.39 10.50 0.46
N HIS A 51 -16.58 10.71 -0.10
CA HIS A 51 -17.31 9.66 -0.79
C HIS A 51 -16.83 9.56 -2.24
N VAL A 52 -16.70 8.33 -2.76
CA VAL A 52 -16.34 8.04 -4.14
C VAL A 52 -17.41 7.18 -4.79
N TRP A 53 -17.73 7.48 -6.05
CA TRP A 53 -18.64 6.68 -6.87
C TRP A 53 -18.09 6.59 -8.30
N MET A 54 -17.37 5.52 -8.59
CA MET A 54 -16.83 5.24 -9.90
C MET A 54 -17.79 4.35 -10.68
N SER A 55 -18.24 4.80 -11.85
CA SER A 55 -18.93 3.94 -12.83
C SER A 55 -17.90 3.06 -13.53
N VAL A 56 -18.15 1.74 -13.58
CA VAL A 56 -17.26 0.77 -14.23
C VAL A 56 -17.85 0.34 -15.57
N THR A 57 -17.03 0.41 -16.62
CA THR A 57 -17.36 -0.10 -17.95
C THR A 57 -16.32 -1.11 -18.37
N ASN A 58 -16.77 -2.28 -18.81
CA ASN A 58 -15.92 -3.36 -19.31
C ASN A 58 -16.12 -3.52 -20.82
N ASN A 59 -15.02 -3.66 -21.55
CA ASN A 59 -14.99 -3.94 -22.99
C ASN A 59 -14.15 -5.21 -23.25
N PRO A 60 -14.76 -6.40 -23.11
CA PRO A 60 -14.05 -7.68 -23.23
C PRO A 60 -13.39 -7.88 -24.61
N ALA A 61 -14.00 -7.35 -25.68
CA ALA A 61 -13.47 -7.49 -27.05
C ALA A 61 -12.08 -6.88 -27.22
N PHE A 62 -11.74 -5.88 -26.41
CA PHE A 62 -10.45 -5.18 -26.44
C PHE A 62 -9.61 -5.43 -25.17
N LYS A 63 -10.04 -6.36 -24.30
CA LYS A 63 -9.44 -6.59 -22.97
C LYS A 63 -9.24 -5.28 -22.22
N GLU A 64 -10.28 -4.44 -22.21
CA GLU A 64 -10.20 -3.10 -21.64
C GLU A 64 -11.30 -2.91 -20.59
N ALA A 65 -10.98 -2.19 -19.53
CA ALA A 65 -11.93 -1.76 -18.53
C ALA A 65 -11.59 -0.35 -18.04
N GLN A 66 -12.61 0.38 -17.64
CA GLN A 66 -12.47 1.75 -17.13
C GLN A 66 -13.37 1.95 -15.92
N ALA A 67 -12.90 2.75 -14.96
CA ALA A 67 -13.65 3.23 -13.81
C ALA A 67 -13.54 4.75 -13.76
N SER A 68 -14.66 5.46 -13.67
CA SER A 68 -14.68 6.94 -13.64
C SER A 68 -15.64 7.49 -12.59
N ASP A 69 -15.15 8.35 -11.72
CA ASP A 69 -15.94 9.23 -10.85
C ASP A 69 -15.80 10.67 -11.36
N TRP A 70 -16.88 11.16 -11.99
CA TRP A 70 -16.92 12.51 -12.55
C TRP A 70 -16.97 13.62 -11.49
N ALA A 71 -17.54 13.34 -10.32
CA ALA A 71 -17.67 14.33 -9.25
C ALA A 71 -16.33 14.59 -8.59
N ASN A 72 -15.58 13.53 -8.29
CA ASN A 72 -14.26 13.62 -7.66
C ASN A 72 -13.10 13.74 -8.66
N ARG A 73 -13.40 13.65 -9.97
CA ARG A 73 -12.43 13.67 -11.08
C ARG A 73 -11.36 12.58 -10.94
N ILE A 74 -11.79 11.35 -10.68
CA ILE A 74 -10.94 10.17 -10.54
C ILE A 74 -11.27 9.21 -11.68
N GLU A 75 -10.28 8.85 -12.48
CA GLU A 75 -10.44 7.93 -13.60
C GLU A 75 -9.26 6.95 -13.63
N ALA A 76 -9.59 5.69 -13.88
CA ALA A 76 -8.64 4.61 -14.11
C ALA A 76 -9.08 3.85 -15.35
N ARG A 77 -8.19 3.72 -16.33
CA ARG A 77 -8.38 2.92 -17.54
C ARG A 77 -7.28 1.89 -17.63
N VAL A 78 -7.66 0.64 -17.82
CA VAL A 78 -6.76 -0.51 -17.89
C VAL A 78 -7.03 -1.25 -19.18
N ARG A 79 -5.97 -1.56 -19.94
CA ARG A 79 -6.05 -2.30 -21.20
C ARG A 79 -5.01 -3.40 -21.24
N GLY A 80 -5.41 -4.61 -21.62
CA GLY A 80 -4.48 -5.71 -21.84
C GLY A 80 -3.48 -5.40 -22.97
N ASN A 81 -2.20 -5.61 -22.69
CA ASN A 81 -1.07 -5.39 -23.59
C ASN A 81 -0.18 -6.65 -23.67
N GLY A 82 -0.75 -7.71 -24.24
CA GLY A 82 -0.15 -9.04 -24.30
C GLY A 82 -0.59 -9.94 -23.14
N THR A 83 0.11 -11.06 -22.98
CA THR A 83 -0.15 -12.00 -21.90
C THR A 83 0.35 -11.42 -20.58
N ASP A 84 -0.51 -11.43 -19.56
CA ASP A 84 -0.17 -11.01 -18.19
C ASP A 84 0.33 -9.57 -18.03
N ARG A 85 0.04 -8.69 -19.00
CA ARG A 85 0.44 -7.28 -18.99
C ARG A 85 -0.74 -6.39 -19.30
N TYR A 86 -0.81 -5.27 -18.60
CA TYR A 86 -1.87 -4.28 -18.75
C TYR A 86 -1.27 -2.88 -18.74
N ASP A 87 -1.63 -2.08 -19.73
CA ASP A 87 -1.35 -0.64 -19.74
C ASP A 87 -2.38 0.07 -18.88
N VAL A 88 -1.93 1.03 -18.07
CA VAL A 88 -2.77 1.78 -17.15
C VAL A 88 -2.65 3.27 -17.41
N ASN A 89 -3.79 3.93 -17.56
CA ASN A 89 -3.90 5.38 -17.62
C ASN A 89 -4.78 5.85 -16.46
N LEU A 90 -4.22 6.72 -15.62
CA LEU A 90 -4.92 7.34 -14.51
C LEU A 90 -5.08 8.83 -14.78
N ARG A 91 -6.26 9.35 -14.48
CA ARG A 91 -6.50 10.78 -14.46
C ARG A 91 -7.08 11.17 -13.11
N THR A 92 -6.45 12.14 -12.47
CA THR A 92 -6.90 12.70 -11.20
C THR A 92 -6.85 14.21 -11.27
N ASP A 93 -8.01 14.84 -11.09
CA ASP A 93 -8.19 16.27 -11.31
C ASP A 93 -7.72 16.71 -12.71
N ALA A 94 -6.59 17.43 -12.81
CA ALA A 94 -5.97 17.84 -14.07
C ALA A 94 -4.72 17.01 -14.44
N GLY A 95 -4.29 16.12 -13.55
CA GLY A 95 -3.09 15.29 -13.74
C GLY A 95 -3.38 14.03 -14.55
N TYR A 96 -2.43 13.67 -15.40
CA TYR A 96 -2.39 12.39 -16.11
C TYR A 96 -1.18 11.59 -15.66
N THR A 97 -1.38 10.30 -15.44
CA THR A 97 -0.36 9.38 -14.96
C THR A 97 -0.46 8.09 -15.74
N TRP A 98 0.68 7.58 -16.18
CA TRP A 98 0.77 6.33 -16.94
C TRP A 98 1.56 5.29 -16.17
N GLY A 99 1.23 4.02 -16.38
CA GLY A 99 2.05 2.92 -15.94
C GLY A 99 1.56 1.60 -16.49
N SER A 100 2.02 0.52 -15.89
CA SER A 100 1.72 -0.83 -16.32
C SER A 100 1.54 -1.75 -15.12
N ILE A 101 0.55 -2.63 -15.21
CA ILE A 101 0.40 -3.77 -14.31
C ILE A 101 0.94 -5.02 -15.02
N THR A 102 1.87 -5.72 -14.37
CA THR A 102 2.36 -7.02 -14.85
C THR A 102 2.03 -8.10 -13.83
N LYS A 103 1.42 -9.18 -14.30
CA LYS A 103 1.07 -10.34 -13.48
C LYS A 103 2.21 -11.37 -13.48
N TYR A 104 2.47 -11.95 -12.31
CA TYR A 104 3.44 -13.03 -12.07
C TYR A 104 2.80 -14.06 -11.14
N GLY A 105 2.40 -15.21 -11.70
CA GLY A 105 1.61 -16.20 -10.95
C GLY A 105 0.30 -15.57 -10.46
N SER A 106 0.05 -15.62 -9.15
CA SER A 106 -1.13 -14.99 -8.53
C SER A 106 -0.91 -13.54 -8.08
N SER A 107 0.22 -12.95 -8.43
CA SER A 107 0.59 -11.60 -7.99
C SER A 107 0.60 -10.60 -9.15
N TYR A 108 0.45 -9.31 -8.83
CA TYR A 108 0.44 -8.23 -9.80
C TYR A 108 1.37 -7.12 -9.31
N ASN A 109 2.19 -6.59 -10.21
CA ASN A 109 3.06 -5.46 -9.94
C ASN A 109 2.63 -4.27 -10.78
N PHE A 110 2.36 -3.14 -10.15
CA PHE A 110 2.08 -1.87 -10.82
C PHE A 110 3.27 -0.94 -10.68
N PHE A 111 3.90 -0.64 -11.83
CA PHE A 111 4.96 0.34 -11.95
C PHE A 111 4.61 1.47 -12.91
N GLY A 112 5.08 2.68 -12.63
CA GLY A 112 5.04 3.82 -13.56
C GLY A 112 4.69 5.14 -12.89
N SER A 113 5.20 6.25 -13.42
CA SER A 113 4.87 7.62 -12.95
C SER A 113 4.92 7.80 -11.42
N GLY A 114 5.97 7.24 -10.80
CA GLY A 114 6.19 7.30 -9.36
C GLY A 114 5.38 6.29 -8.54
N MET A 115 4.67 5.34 -9.15
CA MET A 115 3.97 4.24 -8.48
C MET A 115 4.85 2.99 -8.47
N ASN A 116 4.91 2.35 -7.30
CA ASN A 116 5.48 1.04 -7.08
C ASN A 116 4.56 0.31 -6.09
N LEU A 117 3.53 -0.34 -6.64
CA LEU A 117 2.52 -1.06 -5.89
C LEU A 117 2.55 -2.54 -6.28
N TYR A 118 2.24 -3.39 -5.32
CA TYR A 118 2.19 -4.83 -5.48
C TYR A 118 0.87 -5.35 -4.91
N MET A 119 0.22 -6.24 -5.64
CA MET A 119 -0.94 -6.97 -5.18
C MET A 119 -0.59 -8.46 -5.13
N SER A 120 -0.72 -9.07 -3.96
CA SER A 120 -0.57 -10.52 -3.77
C SER A 120 -1.85 -11.12 -3.22
N GLY A 121 -2.18 -12.33 -3.63
CA GLY A 121 -3.30 -13.06 -3.05
C GLY A 121 -3.76 -14.21 -3.91
N GLY A 122 -4.96 -14.68 -3.61
CA GLY A 122 -5.63 -15.76 -4.33
C GLY A 122 -6.99 -16.07 -3.71
N ASN A 123 -7.82 -16.83 -4.42
CA ASN A 123 -9.14 -17.31 -3.94
C ASN A 123 -10.01 -16.20 -3.36
N GLY A 124 -10.09 -15.06 -4.05
CA GLY A 124 -10.95 -13.94 -3.69
C GLY A 124 -10.42 -13.04 -2.56
N SER A 125 -9.22 -13.29 -2.05
CA SER A 125 -8.56 -12.41 -1.08
C SER A 125 -7.22 -11.93 -1.63
N HIS A 126 -7.05 -10.62 -1.69
CA HIS A 126 -5.80 -9.99 -2.14
C HIS A 126 -5.38 -8.89 -1.18
N PHE A 127 -4.10 -8.58 -1.18
CA PHE A 127 -3.51 -7.51 -0.40
C PHE A 127 -2.69 -6.63 -1.34
N ILE A 128 -3.05 -5.35 -1.43
CA ILE A 128 -2.35 -4.32 -2.19
C ILE A 128 -1.47 -3.55 -1.22
N ASN A 129 -0.17 -3.50 -1.51
CA ASN A 129 0.84 -2.83 -0.71
C ASN A 129 1.84 -2.10 -1.61
N GLY A 130 2.31 -0.93 -1.18
CA GLY A 130 3.47 -0.30 -1.78
C GLY A 130 3.48 1.20 -1.53
N ASN A 131 4.19 1.92 -2.39
CA ASN A 131 4.25 3.38 -2.30
C ASN A 131 3.95 4.01 -3.66
N PHE A 132 3.51 5.26 -3.62
CA PHE A 132 3.60 6.12 -4.79
C PHE A 132 3.99 7.54 -4.40
N MET A 133 4.51 8.26 -5.40
CA MET A 133 4.91 9.64 -5.29
C MET A 133 3.85 10.56 -5.90
N GLU A 134 3.49 11.60 -5.14
CA GLU A 134 2.62 12.69 -5.58
C GLU A 134 3.08 14.00 -4.95
N ASN A 135 3.29 15.04 -5.78
CA ASN A 135 3.76 16.36 -5.33
C ASN A 135 5.02 16.30 -4.44
N GLY A 136 5.97 15.41 -4.76
CA GLY A 136 7.21 15.22 -4.00
C GLY A 136 7.06 14.47 -2.67
N LYS A 137 5.85 14.04 -2.31
CA LYS A 137 5.57 13.25 -1.11
C LYS A 137 5.37 11.78 -1.47
N SER A 138 5.89 10.90 -0.62
CA SER A 138 5.65 9.46 -0.70
C SER A 138 4.43 9.12 0.14
N TYR A 139 3.49 8.38 -0.46
CA TYR A 139 2.30 7.87 0.21
C TYR A 139 2.36 6.35 0.21
N PHE A 140 2.13 5.77 1.38
CA PHE A 140 2.06 4.32 1.55
C PHE A 140 0.63 3.84 1.31
N VAL A 141 0.49 2.73 0.58
CA VAL A 141 -0.79 2.07 0.31
C VAL A 141 -0.76 0.71 0.99
N SER A 142 -1.82 0.39 1.74
CA SER A 142 -2.02 -0.91 2.39
C SER A 142 -3.52 -1.20 2.47
N VAL A 143 -4.00 -2.02 1.54
CA VAL A 143 -5.44 -2.26 1.31
C VAL A 143 -5.67 -3.74 1.09
N ASN A 144 -6.67 -4.30 1.76
CA ASN A 144 -7.15 -5.65 1.53
C ASN A 144 -8.30 -5.60 0.52
N LEU A 145 -8.26 -6.49 -0.47
CA LEU A 145 -9.43 -6.87 -1.26
C LEU A 145 -9.96 -8.19 -0.71
N SER A 146 -11.24 -8.27 -0.37
CA SER A 146 -11.85 -9.45 0.24
C SER A 146 -13.16 -9.81 -0.43
N GLY A 147 -13.47 -11.12 -0.47
CA GLY A 147 -14.68 -11.65 -1.09
C GLY A 147 -14.73 -11.40 -2.60
N MET A 148 -13.57 -11.31 -3.25
CA MET A 148 -13.49 -11.01 -4.68
C MET A 148 -13.91 -12.22 -5.53
N ASP A 149 -15.03 -12.12 -6.22
CA ASP A 149 -15.50 -13.11 -7.22
C ASP A 149 -15.26 -12.63 -8.67
N ALA A 150 -14.14 -11.92 -8.84
CA ALA A 150 -13.70 -11.17 -10.01
C ALA A 150 -14.50 -9.90 -10.35
N PHE A 151 -15.81 -9.85 -10.12
CA PHE A 151 -16.61 -8.67 -10.45
C PHE A 151 -17.22 -7.96 -9.24
N SER A 152 -17.27 -8.61 -8.09
CA SER A 152 -17.75 -8.02 -6.85
C SER A 152 -16.80 -8.34 -5.69
N GLY A 153 -16.93 -7.58 -4.61
CA GLY A 153 -16.12 -7.73 -3.41
C GLY A 153 -16.00 -6.42 -2.65
N ASN A 154 -15.02 -6.34 -1.76
CA ASN A 154 -14.77 -5.16 -0.94
C ASN A 154 -13.29 -4.81 -0.94
N ALA A 155 -12.96 -3.52 -0.88
CA ALA A 155 -11.61 -3.03 -0.64
C ALA A 155 -11.57 -2.21 0.65
N TYR A 156 -10.71 -2.54 1.60
CA TYR A 156 -10.61 -1.81 2.86
C TYR A 156 -9.19 -1.76 3.43
N GLY A 157 -8.87 -0.69 4.14
CA GLY A 157 -7.56 -0.47 4.77
C GLY A 157 -7.03 0.94 4.51
N ASN A 158 -6.09 1.40 5.33
CA ASN A 158 -5.45 2.72 5.20
C ASN A 158 -6.44 3.91 5.00
N GLY A 159 -7.57 3.91 5.72
CA GLY A 159 -8.60 4.95 5.59
C GLY A 159 -9.52 4.79 4.37
N LEU A 160 -9.54 3.61 3.72
CA LEU A 160 -10.41 3.27 2.61
C LEU A 160 -11.48 2.25 3.03
N ASN A 161 -12.68 2.40 2.47
CA ASN A 161 -13.69 1.34 2.43
C ASN A 161 -14.51 1.47 1.13
N LEU A 162 -14.36 0.52 0.22
CA LEU A 162 -15.05 0.46 -1.06
C LEU A 162 -15.83 -0.85 -1.21
N PHE A 163 -17.00 -0.74 -1.81
CA PHE A 163 -17.82 -1.81 -2.34
C PHE A 163 -17.63 -1.90 -3.84
N ILE A 164 -17.37 -3.09 -4.32
CA ILE A 164 -17.08 -3.38 -5.72
C ILE A 164 -18.25 -4.19 -6.28
N SER A 165 -18.73 -3.76 -7.44
CA SER A 165 -19.68 -4.50 -8.27
C SER A 165 -19.25 -4.44 -9.73
N ARG A 166 -19.90 -5.24 -10.59
CA ARG A 166 -19.59 -5.28 -12.02
C ARG A 166 -19.69 -3.91 -12.71
N GLY A 167 -20.57 -3.04 -12.22
CA GLY A 167 -20.85 -1.73 -12.81
C GLY A 167 -20.37 -0.54 -11.98
N SER A 168 -19.79 -0.77 -10.79
CA SER A 168 -19.42 0.34 -9.92
C SER A 168 -18.33 -0.03 -8.90
N ILE A 169 -17.55 0.96 -8.52
CA ILE A 169 -16.73 0.95 -7.30
C ILE A 169 -17.16 2.17 -6.49
N ASN A 170 -17.75 1.97 -5.31
CA ASN A 170 -18.27 3.08 -4.49
C ASN A 170 -17.93 2.92 -3.01
N GLY A 171 -17.96 4.00 -2.25
CA GLY A 171 -17.66 3.97 -0.82
C GLY A 171 -17.03 5.27 -0.36
N TRP A 172 -16.03 5.19 0.53
CA TRP A 172 -15.35 6.37 1.05
C TRP A 172 -13.86 6.15 1.27
N PHE A 173 -13.12 7.25 1.28
CA PHE A 173 -11.69 7.28 1.55
C PHE A 173 -11.29 8.54 2.34
N GLU A 174 -10.17 8.49 3.05
CA GLU A 174 -9.58 9.64 3.75
C GLU A 174 -8.45 10.22 2.88
N GLU A 175 -8.67 11.38 2.27
CA GLU A 175 -7.73 11.97 1.28
C GLU A 175 -6.34 12.27 1.88
N GLU A 176 -6.27 12.58 3.18
CA GLU A 176 -5.01 12.78 3.90
C GLU A 176 -4.12 11.54 3.93
N ARG A 177 -4.72 10.34 3.89
CA ARG A 177 -4.02 9.05 3.90
C ARG A 177 -3.84 8.48 2.52
N LEU A 178 -4.87 8.59 1.70
CA LEU A 178 -4.94 8.08 0.33
C LEU A 178 -5.43 9.19 -0.59
N PRO A 179 -4.54 9.90 -1.29
CA PRO A 179 -4.97 10.86 -2.30
C PRO A 179 -5.62 10.13 -3.48
N LYS A 180 -6.33 10.90 -4.31
CA LYS A 180 -7.11 10.38 -5.44
C LYS A 180 -6.31 9.48 -6.38
N LYS A 181 -5.02 9.76 -6.57
CA LYS A 181 -4.11 8.93 -7.39
C LYS A 181 -3.98 7.51 -6.85
N ALA A 182 -3.96 7.35 -5.52
CA ALA A 182 -3.96 6.05 -4.87
C ALA A 182 -5.27 5.29 -5.14
N ILE A 183 -6.41 5.99 -5.07
CA ILE A 183 -7.73 5.42 -5.35
C ILE A 183 -7.81 4.93 -6.81
N ALA A 184 -7.35 5.74 -7.77
CA ALA A 184 -7.27 5.35 -9.17
C ALA A 184 -6.35 4.13 -9.39
N ALA A 185 -5.23 4.06 -8.65
CA ALA A 185 -4.31 2.93 -8.74
C ALA A 185 -4.91 1.63 -8.17
N ILE A 186 -5.62 1.70 -7.03
CA ILE A 186 -6.35 0.57 -6.44
C ILE A 186 -7.46 0.10 -7.39
N ALA A 187 -8.22 1.04 -7.95
CA ALA A 187 -9.23 0.73 -8.97
C ALA A 187 -8.61 0.00 -10.17
N SER A 188 -7.40 0.36 -10.58
CA SER A 188 -6.71 -0.30 -11.70
C SER A 188 -6.40 -1.77 -11.44
N PHE A 189 -6.02 -2.15 -10.22
CA PHE A 189 -5.87 -3.57 -9.86
C PHE A 189 -7.21 -4.32 -9.94
N ILE A 190 -8.29 -3.71 -9.44
CA ILE A 190 -9.64 -4.29 -9.51
C ILE A 190 -10.06 -4.49 -10.97
N LEU A 191 -9.82 -3.49 -11.83
CA LEU A 191 -10.11 -3.58 -13.25
C LEU A 191 -9.26 -4.65 -13.96
N ALA A 192 -7.98 -4.82 -13.59
CA ALA A 192 -7.14 -5.89 -14.12
C ALA A 192 -7.72 -7.29 -13.80
N LEU A 193 -8.22 -7.49 -12.57
CA LEU A 193 -8.92 -8.74 -12.19
C LEU A 193 -10.19 -8.96 -13.03
N GLN A 194 -10.97 -7.91 -13.28
CA GLN A 194 -12.18 -7.99 -14.11
C GLN A 194 -11.87 -8.34 -15.57
N ILE A 195 -10.81 -7.76 -16.14
CA ILE A 195 -10.37 -8.06 -17.51
C ILE A 195 -9.93 -9.52 -17.62
N GLU A 196 -9.21 -10.04 -16.63
CA GLU A 196 -8.76 -11.44 -16.62
C GLU A 196 -9.93 -12.43 -16.56
N ALA A 197 -10.94 -12.13 -15.74
CA ALA A 197 -12.12 -12.99 -15.61
C ALA A 197 -13.13 -12.82 -16.76
N ALA A 198 -12.98 -11.79 -17.61
CA ALA A 198 -13.86 -11.60 -18.75
C ALA A 198 -13.58 -12.67 -19.81
N PRO A 199 -14.60 -13.43 -20.27
CA PRO A 199 -14.39 -14.42 -21.31
C PRO A 199 -13.92 -13.75 -22.59
N ALA A 200 -12.85 -14.29 -23.18
CA ALA A 200 -12.49 -13.95 -24.55
C ALA A 200 -13.65 -14.39 -25.46
N LYS A 201 -14.24 -13.45 -26.19
CA LYS A 201 -15.24 -13.76 -27.23
C LYS A 201 -14.55 -14.16 -28.52
#